data_AF-A0A9W7E980-F1
#
_entry.id   AF-A0A9W7E980-F1
#
_cell.length_a   1.000
_cell.length_b   1.000
_cell.length_c   1.000
_cell.angle_alpha   90.00
_cell.angle_beta   90.00
_cell.angle_gamma   90.00
#
_symmetry.space_group_name_H-M   'P 1'
#
loop_
_entity.id
_entity.type
_entity.pdbx_description
1 polymer ?
#
loop_
_entity_poly.entity_id
_entity_poly.type
_entity_poly.pdbx_seq_one_letter_code
_entity_poly.pdbx_strand_id
1 'polypeptide(L)'
;MSFGCEYSVGQSLLRLIDGMEFPCQILSVQPGNCYRVKYLGKKETLITLRSDILHMDIASDIASDIASDIASEVRNRLRLQLHH
;
A
#
# COMPACT_ATOMS: atom_id res chain seq x y z
N MET A 1 -3.88 -24.85 19.26
CA MET A 1 -3.84 -24.40 17.85
C MET A 1 -3.93 -22.89 17.88
N SER A 2 -2.80 -22.20 17.72
CA SER A 2 -2.80 -20.74 17.65
C SER A 2 -3.42 -20.35 16.31
N PHE A 3 -4.64 -19.82 16.32
CA PHE A 3 -5.18 -19.11 15.18
C PHE A 3 -4.35 -17.83 15.05
N GLY A 4 -3.23 -17.94 14.33
CA GLY A 4 -2.31 -16.84 14.09
C GLY A 4 -3.02 -15.77 13.27
N CYS A 5 -3.65 -14.81 13.95
CA CYS A 5 -4.11 -13.59 13.31
C CYS A 5 -2.87 -12.81 12.93
N GLU A 6 -2.53 -12.83 11.65
CA GLU A 6 -1.34 -12.15 11.10
C GLU A 6 -1.44 -10.64 11.25
N TYR A 7 -2.67 -10.11 11.28
CA TYR A 7 -2.93 -8.69 11.42
C TYR A 7 -3.78 -8.39 12.65
N SER A 8 -3.50 -7.25 13.27
CA SER A 8 -4.16 -6.80 14.50
C SER A 8 -5.23 -5.74 14.24
N VAL A 9 -6.24 -5.67 15.12
CA VAL A 9 -7.24 -4.60 15.10
C VAL A 9 -6.56 -3.24 15.25
N GLY A 10 -6.96 -2.28 14.42
CA GLY A 10 -6.38 -0.94 14.36
C GLY A 10 -5.24 -0.77 13.35
N GLN A 11 -4.70 -1.88 12.81
CA GLN A 11 -3.63 -1.83 11.82
C GLN A 11 -4.13 -1.27 10.47
N SER A 12 -3.34 -0.38 9.87
CA SER A 12 -3.58 0.18 8.54
C SER A 12 -2.87 -0.65 7.48
N LEU A 13 -3.59 -1.01 6.41
CA LEU A 13 -3.16 -1.93 5.36
C LEU A 13 -3.70 -1.46 4.00
N LEU A 14 -3.19 -2.03 2.92
CA LEU A 14 -3.70 -1.80 1.56
C LEU A 14 -4.53 -3.01 1.12
N ARG A 15 -5.75 -2.79 0.64
CA ARG A 15 -6.56 -3.83 0.02
C ARG A 15 -6.43 -3.75 -1.49
N LEU A 16 -6.10 -4.87 -2.14
CA LEU A 16 -6.03 -4.97 -3.60
C LEU A 16 -7.40 -5.37 -4.16
N ILE A 17 -7.93 -4.59 -5.11
CA ILE A 17 -9.18 -4.89 -5.81
C ILE A 17 -8.95 -4.57 -7.28
N ASP A 18 -9.09 -5.55 -8.16
CA ASP A 18 -8.94 -5.37 -9.61
C ASP A 18 -7.61 -4.66 -10.00
N GLY A 19 -6.54 -4.94 -9.25
CA GLY A 19 -5.21 -4.32 -9.45
C GLY A 19 -5.06 -2.91 -8.87
N MET A 20 -6.08 -2.36 -8.21
CA MET A 20 -6.02 -1.07 -7.52
C MET A 20 -5.88 -1.25 -6.01
N GLU A 21 -5.04 -0.43 -5.40
CA GLU A 21 -4.76 -0.44 -3.96
C GLU A 21 -5.63 0.57 -3.22
N PHE A 22 -6.31 0.12 -2.18
CA PHE A 22 -7.18 0.95 -1.37
C PHE A 22 -6.77 0.91 0.11
N PRO A 23 -6.40 2.06 0.70
CA PRO A 23 -6.00 2.10 2.09
C PRO A 23 -7.18 1.84 3.02
N CYS A 24 -6.99 0.93 3.97
CA CYS A 24 -8.02 0.50 4.90
C CYS A 24 -7.44 0.20 6.30
N GLN A 25 -8.31 0.17 7.30
CA GLN A 25 -7.96 -0.15 8.69
C GLN A 25 -8.75 -1.38 9.16
N ILE A 26 -8.08 -2.31 9.84
CA ILE A 26 -8.75 -3.46 10.45
C ILE A 26 -9.60 -3.01 11.63
N LEU A 27 -10.89 -3.32 11.58
CA LEU A 27 -11.84 -3.12 12.67
C LEU A 27 -12.02 -4.37 13.53
N SER A 28 -11.98 -5.56 12.91
CA SER A 28 -12.06 -6.83 13.65
C SER A 28 -11.52 -8.00 12.83
N VAL A 29 -10.98 -9.00 13.53
CA VAL A 29 -10.60 -10.28 12.92
C VAL A 29 -11.80 -11.21 12.92
N GLN A 30 -12.03 -11.87 11.78
CA GLN A 30 -13.13 -12.79 11.58
C GLN A 30 -12.60 -14.23 11.43
N PRO A 31 -13.41 -15.26 11.73
CA PRO A 31 -13.02 -16.64 11.49
C PRO A 31 -12.65 -16.88 10.01
N GLY A 32 -11.72 -17.81 9.76
CA GLY A 32 -11.37 -18.22 8.40
C GLY A 32 -10.44 -17.25 7.65
N ASN A 33 -9.52 -16.58 8.36
CA ASN A 33 -8.55 -15.64 7.77
C ASN A 33 -9.22 -14.45 7.04
N CYS A 34 -10.35 -14.01 7.58
CA CYS A 34 -11.11 -12.87 7.10
C CYS A 34 -10.91 -11.68 8.04
N TYR A 35 -10.92 -10.47 7.49
CA TYR A 35 -10.79 -9.24 8.27
C TYR A 35 -11.91 -8.27 7.90
N ARG A 36 -12.56 -7.71 8.91
CA ARG A 36 -13.45 -6.57 8.70
C ARG A 36 -12.60 -5.32 8.63
N VAL A 37 -12.64 -4.62 7.50
CA VAL A 37 -11.87 -3.42 7.26
C VAL A 37 -12.77 -2.23 6.96
N LYS A 38 -12.25 -1.03 7.23
CA LYS A 38 -12.86 0.24 6.85
C LYS A 38 -11.91 1.00 5.95
N TYR A 39 -12.38 1.48 4.81
CA TYR A 39 -11.55 2.33 3.94
C TYR A 39 -11.29 3.68 4.58
N LEU A 40 -10.05 4.17 4.46
CA LEU A 40 -9.71 5.51 4.88
C LEU A 40 -10.47 6.52 4.01
N GLY A 41 -11.12 7.50 4.65
CA GLY A 41 -11.94 8.52 3.96
C GLY A 41 -13.34 8.07 3.55
N LYS A 42 -13.71 6.79 3.72
CA LYS A 42 -15.09 6.32 3.48
C LYS A 42 -15.73 5.83 4.80
N LYS A 43 -17.07 5.89 4.86
CA LYS A 43 -17.84 5.31 5.97
C LYS A 43 -18.13 3.82 5.80
N GLU A 44 -17.86 3.28 4.61
CA GLU A 44 -18.13 1.89 4.27
C GLU A 44 -17.15 0.94 4.95
N THR A 45 -17.70 -0.20 5.41
CA THR A 45 -16.93 -1.30 5.99
C THR A 45 -17.26 -2.57 5.22
N LEU A 46 -16.27 -3.44 5.03
CA LEU A 46 -16.44 -4.70 4.33
C LEU A 46 -15.59 -5.80 4.94
N ILE A 47 -15.88 -7.04 4.55
CA ILE A 47 -15.08 -8.21 4.91
C ILE A 47 -14.18 -8.54 3.71
N THR A 48 -12.88 -8.67 3.98
CA THR A 48 -11.88 -9.02 2.97
C THR A 48 -11.10 -10.24 3.42
N LEU A 49 -10.63 -11.03 2.45
CA LEU A 49 -9.76 -12.16 2.70
C LEU A 49 -8.33 -11.70 2.96
N ARG A 50 -7.57 -12.47 3.73
CA ARG A 50 -6.13 -12.29 3.92
C ARG A 50 -5.36 -12.18 2.59
N SER A 51 -5.77 -12.93 1.56
CA SER A 51 -5.15 -12.93 0.23
C SER A 51 -5.21 -11.58 -0.48
N ASP A 52 -6.18 -10.74 -0.11
CA ASP A 52 -6.47 -9.48 -0.78
C ASP A 52 -5.87 -8.29 -0.02
N ILE A 53 -5.14 -8.57 1.07
CA ILE A 53 -4.50 -7.57 1.93
C ILE A 53 -3.00 -7.58 1.67
N LEU A 54 -2.46 -6.40 1.37
CA LEU A 54 -1.03 -6.12 1.30
C LEU A 54 -0.62 -5.38 2.57
N HIS A 55 0.52 -5.77 3.14
CA HIS A 55 1.16 -4.99 4.18
C HIS A 55 1.45 -3.60 3.63
N MET A 56 1.07 -2.58 4.39
CA MET A 56 1.58 -1.23 4.16
C MET A 56 3.01 -1.17 4.71
N ASP A 57 3.88 -2.08 4.25
CA ASP A 57 5.31 -1.87 4.36
C ASP A 57 5.59 -0.69 3.45
N ILE A 58 5.86 0.42 4.10
CA ILE A 58 6.20 1.70 3.50
C ILE A 58 7.09 1.40 2.30
N ALA A 59 6.68 1.88 1.14
CA ALA A 59 7.45 1.88 -0.09
C ALA A 59 8.77 2.64 0.10
N SER A 60 9.72 2.05 0.83
CA SER A 60 11.04 2.61 1.07
C SER A 60 12.05 2.13 0.04
N ASP A 61 11.78 1.05 -0.70
CA ASP A 61 12.74 0.52 -1.67
C ASP A 61 12.32 0.74 -3.14
N ILE A 62 11.03 0.70 -3.50
CA ILE A 62 10.64 0.81 -4.93
C ILE A 62 10.55 2.27 -5.40
N ALA A 63 10.37 3.24 -4.50
CA ALA A 63 10.39 4.66 -4.84
C ALA A 63 11.82 5.24 -4.92
N SER A 64 12.83 4.57 -4.33
CA SER A 64 14.20 5.06 -4.32
C SER A 64 14.86 4.94 -5.70
N ASP A 65 14.62 3.83 -6.41
CA ASP A 65 15.27 3.63 -7.72
C ASP A 65 14.63 4.45 -8.84
N ILE A 66 13.31 4.57 -8.87
CA ILE A 66 12.63 5.27 -9.98
C ILE A 66 12.77 6.80 -9.86
N ALA A 67 12.85 7.36 -8.65
CA ALA A 67 13.04 8.80 -8.46
C ALA A 67 14.49 9.26 -8.72
N SER A 68 15.49 8.40 -8.47
CA SER A 68 16.90 8.75 -8.64
C SER A 68 17.32 8.84 -10.12
N ASP A 69 16.74 7.99 -10.98
CA ASP A 69 17.04 8.01 -12.42
C ASP A 69 16.39 9.20 -13.16
N ILE A 70 15.14 9.54 -12.82
CA ILE A 70 14.41 10.63 -13.51
C ILE A 70 15.01 12.01 -13.16
N ALA A 71 15.48 12.21 -11.92
CA ALA A 71 16.09 13.46 -11.51
C ALA A 71 17.47 13.71 -12.17
N SER A 72 18.24 12.65 -12.46
CA SER A 72 19.53 12.75 -13.14
C SER A 72 19.40 13.04 -14.64
N GLU A 73 18.42 12.43 -15.32
CA GLU A 73 18.19 12.65 -16.75
C GLU A 73 17.70 14.07 -17.05
N VAL A 74 16.80 14.63 -16.23
CA VAL A 74 16.30 16.01 -16.41
C VAL A 74 17.39 17.05 -16.18
N ARG A 75 18.30 16.82 -15.21
CA ARG A 75 19.42 17.73 -14.93
C ARG A 75 20.46 17.75 -16.06
N ASN A 76 20.75 16.61 -16.68
CA ASN A 76 21.67 16.55 -17.82
C ASN A 76 21.09 17.21 -19.08
N ARG A 77 19.79 17.03 -19.34
CA ARG A 77 19.12 17.68 -20.48
C ARG A 77 19.03 19.20 -20.34
N LEU A 78 18.82 19.72 -19.14
CA LEU A 78 18.83 21.16 -18.87
C LEU A 78 20.21 21.80 -19.04
N ARG A 79 21.30 21.09 -18.70
CA ARG A 79 22.66 21.61 -18.85
C ARG A 79 23.11 21.72 -20.32
N LEU A 80 22.61 20.85 -21.20
CA LEU A 80 22.94 20.87 -22.63
C LEU A 80 22.20 21.96 -23.42
N GLN A 81 21.10 22.50 -22.91
CA GLN A 81 20.38 23.61 -23.56
C GLN A 81 20.88 25.01 -23.15
N LEU A 82 21.81 25.11 -22.21
CA LEU A 82 22.39 26.38 -21.74
C LEU A 82 23.77 26.70 -22.35
N HIS A 83 24.29 25.85 -23.24
CA HIS A 83 25.60 26.01 -23.90
C HIS A 83 25.52 26.09 -25.43
N HIS A 84 24.35 26.44 -25.98
CA HIS A 84 24.16 26.76 -27.40
C HIS A 84 23.67 28.19 -27.56
#